data_AF-C1A403-F1
#
_entry.id   AF-C1A403-F1
#
_cell.length_a   1.000
_cell.length_b   1.000
_cell.length_c   1.000
_cell.angle_alpha   90.00
_cell.angle_beta   90.00
_cell.angle_gamma   90.00
#
_symmetry.space_group_name_H-M   'P 1'
#
loop_
_entity.id
_entity.type
_entity.pdbx_description
1 polymer ?
#
loop_
_entity_poly.entity_id
_entity_poly.type
_entity_poly.pdbx_seq_one_letter_code
_entity_poly.pdbx_strand_id
1 'polypeptide(L)'
;MSVLPDLHDDPSLRRVLFTAAILLLVVPAVQVGIQVWPLQLSNIQWRFTAANVLSGGMLLPSFLGMVLLLSLSRRLEQKGVQRTVGVLAIIFVLGLGASLGLFVLDALQLKTIVSTQMEAAFKNTAVRVGAVSSMFFVAFALVAWAAFSAPKSAKQAARKADQKGGEDRVGLIIGQE
;
A
#
# COMPACT_ATOMS: atom_id res chain seq x y z
N MET A 1 -17.24 -14.70 -18.18
CA MET A 1 -17.06 -15.70 -17.10
C MET A 1 -16.62 -14.98 -15.83
N SER A 2 -17.56 -14.54 -14.99
CA SER A 2 -17.27 -14.09 -13.63
C SER A 2 -17.63 -15.24 -12.69
N VAL A 3 -16.69 -16.17 -12.51
CA VAL A 3 -16.82 -17.33 -11.60
C VAL A 3 -16.56 -16.90 -10.13
N LEU A 4 -16.30 -15.62 -9.89
CA LEU A 4 -16.13 -15.13 -8.52
C LEU A 4 -17.52 -14.96 -7.88
N PRO A 5 -17.80 -15.64 -6.76
CA PRO A 5 -19.05 -15.46 -6.03
C PRO A 5 -19.25 -13.98 -5.71
N ASP A 6 -20.50 -13.52 -5.82
CA ASP A 6 -20.83 -12.14 -5.52
C ASP A 6 -20.52 -11.89 -4.05
N LEU A 7 -19.53 -11.02 -3.81
CA LEU A 7 -19.05 -10.72 -2.46
C LEU A 7 -20.10 -9.96 -1.65
N HIS A 8 -21.16 -9.49 -2.31
CA HIS A 8 -22.28 -8.81 -1.68
C HIS A 8 -23.21 -9.77 -0.93
N ASP A 9 -23.26 -11.05 -1.34
CA ASP A 9 -24.21 -12.03 -0.82
C ASP A 9 -23.71 -12.78 0.43
N ASP A 10 -22.38 -12.86 0.63
CA ASP A 10 -21.79 -13.57 1.78
C ASP A 10 -21.12 -12.60 2.78
N PRO A 11 -21.82 -12.19 3.86
CA PRO A 11 -21.26 -11.30 4.88
C PRO A 11 -20.14 -11.95 5.69
N SER A 12 -20.09 -13.27 5.78
CA SER A 12 -19.06 -14.01 6.53
C SER A 12 -17.74 -14.00 5.78
N LEU A 13 -17.78 -14.31 4.47
CA LEU A 13 -16.59 -14.24 3.60
C LEU A 13 -15.96 -12.84 3.61
N ARG A 14 -16.79 -11.79 3.54
CA ARG A 14 -16.32 -10.41 3.62
C ARG A 14 -15.54 -10.14 4.92
N ARG A 15 -16.07 -10.57 6.07
CA ARG A 15 -15.40 -10.41 7.37
C ARG A 15 -14.06 -11.14 7.40
N VAL A 16 -14.02 -12.37 6.91
CA VAL A 16 -12.79 -13.18 6.84
C VAL A 16 -11.73 -12.48 5.99
N LEU A 17 -12.10 -11.95 4.81
CA LEU A 17 -11.17 -11.25 3.93
C LEU A 17 -10.64 -9.94 4.53
N PHE A 18 -11.50 -9.16 5.21
CA PHE A 18 -11.03 -7.96 5.94
C PHE A 18 -10.08 -8.31 7.07
N THR A 19 -10.43 -9.31 7.89
CA THR A 19 -9.58 -9.76 8.99
C THR A 19 -8.24 -10.27 8.46
N ALA A 20 -8.23 -11.07 7.40
CA ALA A 20 -7.00 -11.54 6.77
C ALA A 20 -6.15 -10.38 6.26
N ALA A 21 -6.75 -9.39 5.60
CA ALA A 21 -6.03 -8.23 5.09
C ALA A 21 -5.43 -7.36 6.22
N ILE A 22 -6.15 -7.21 7.34
CA ILE A 22 -5.65 -6.51 8.53
C ILE A 22 -4.51 -7.30 9.17
N LEU A 23 -4.63 -8.62 9.31
CA LEU A 23 -3.57 -9.47 9.87
C LEU A 23 -2.28 -9.41 9.03
N LEU A 24 -2.41 -9.43 7.70
CA LEU A 24 -1.28 -9.26 6.78
C LEU A 24 -0.57 -7.91 6.93
N LEU A 25 -1.23 -6.90 7.48
CA LEU A 25 -0.64 -5.59 7.74
C LEU A 25 -0.05 -5.49 9.16
N VAL A 26 -0.83 -5.91 10.16
CA VAL A 26 -0.53 -5.66 11.58
C VAL A 26 0.51 -6.63 12.12
N VAL A 27 0.40 -7.93 11.82
CA VAL A 27 1.31 -8.95 12.34
C VAL A 27 2.77 -8.67 11.95
N PRO A 28 3.13 -8.46 10.67
CA PRO A 28 4.52 -8.17 10.30
C PRO A 28 4.98 -6.83 10.86
N ALA A 29 4.11 -5.82 10.97
CA ALA A 29 4.48 -4.53 11.57
C ALA A 29 4.86 -4.67 13.05
N VAL A 30 4.09 -5.44 13.82
CA VAL A 30 4.41 -5.75 15.23
C VAL A 30 5.70 -6.56 15.32
N GLN A 31 5.86 -7.57 14.47
CA GLN A 31 7.05 -8.42 14.45
C GLN A 31 8.33 -7.60 14.16
N VAL A 32 8.29 -6.72 13.17
CA VAL A 32 9.39 -5.81 12.88
C VAL A 32 9.63 -4.84 14.03
N GLY A 33 8.56 -4.28 14.62
CA GLY A 33 8.67 -3.39 15.78
C GLY A 33 9.42 -4.04 16.95
N ILE A 34 9.13 -5.31 17.24
CA ILE A 34 9.81 -6.07 18.28
C ILE A 34 11.28 -6.33 17.91
N GLN A 35 11.58 -6.67 16.65
CA GLN A 35 12.95 -6.98 16.20
C GLN A 35 13.85 -5.75 16.13
N VAL A 36 13.28 -4.59 15.85
CA VAL A 36 14.00 -3.32 15.72
C VAL A 36 14.21 -2.65 17.08
N TRP A 37 13.44 -3.03 18.10
CA TRP A 37 13.60 -2.53 19.47
C TRP A 37 14.74 -3.25 20.21
N PRO A 38 15.62 -2.55 20.97
CA PRO A 38 15.65 -1.11 21.25
C PRO A 38 16.27 -0.28 20.12
N LEU A 39 15.80 0.96 19.96
CA LEU A 39 16.28 1.88 18.92
C LEU A 39 17.73 2.32 19.19
N GLN A 40 18.70 1.69 18.52
CA GLN A 40 20.10 2.06 18.59
C GLN A 40 20.53 2.83 17.34
N LEU A 41 19.97 4.03 17.16
CA LEU A 41 20.28 4.87 15.99
C LEU A 41 21.76 5.24 15.89
N SER A 42 22.54 5.23 16.97
CA SER A 42 24.00 5.47 16.91
C SER A 42 24.80 4.27 16.40
N ASN A 43 24.23 3.06 16.44
CA ASN A 43 24.91 1.84 16.06
C ASN A 43 24.67 1.50 14.58
N ILE A 44 25.73 1.53 13.79
CA ILE A 44 25.70 1.22 12.36
C ILE A 44 25.19 -0.20 12.09
N GLN A 45 25.61 -1.18 12.89
CA GLN A 45 25.18 -2.59 12.72
C GLN A 45 23.67 -2.74 12.92
N TRP A 46 23.09 -1.97 13.85
CA TRP A 46 21.66 -1.95 14.07
C TRP A 46 20.91 -1.38 12.86
N ARG A 47 21.39 -0.29 12.26
CA ARG A 47 20.75 0.33 11.08
C ARG A 47 20.68 -0.65 9.90
N PHE A 48 21.77 -1.36 9.62
CA PHE A 48 21.80 -2.37 8.55
C PHE A 48 20.87 -3.54 8.83
N THR A 49 20.84 -4.03 10.07
CA THR A 49 19.98 -5.14 10.46
C THR A 49 18.51 -4.72 10.37
N ALA A 50 18.17 -3.53 10.86
CA ALA A 50 16.82 -2.98 10.80
C ALA A 50 16.36 -2.79 9.35
N ALA A 51 17.21 -2.25 8.46
CA ALA A 51 16.89 -2.11 7.03
C ALA A 51 16.66 -3.47 6.35
N ASN A 52 17.45 -4.48 6.69
CA ASN A 52 17.26 -5.83 6.17
C ASN A 52 15.95 -6.47 6.66
N VAL A 53 15.62 -6.33 7.95
CA VAL A 53 14.37 -6.84 8.53
C VAL A 53 13.15 -6.14 7.92
N LEU A 54 13.20 -4.81 7.83
CA LEU A 54 12.14 -4.00 7.21
C LEU A 54 11.89 -4.42 5.77
N SER A 55 12.95 -4.55 4.97
CA SER A 55 12.83 -4.89 3.55
C SER A 55 12.42 -6.35 3.30
N GLY A 56 12.87 -7.29 4.13
CA GLY A 56 12.63 -8.72 3.93
C GLY A 56 11.31 -9.22 4.50
N GLY A 57 10.94 -8.80 5.71
CA GLY A 57 9.79 -9.36 6.45
C GLY A 57 8.49 -8.57 6.29
N MET A 58 8.57 -7.25 6.11
CA MET A 58 7.41 -6.38 6.25
C MET A 58 6.75 -6.03 4.91
N LEU A 59 7.54 -5.82 3.86
CA LEU A 59 7.05 -5.18 2.62
C LEU A 59 6.03 -6.02 1.87
N LEU A 60 6.32 -7.30 1.65
CA LEU A 60 5.47 -8.16 0.83
C LEU A 60 4.11 -8.45 1.50
N PRO A 61 4.03 -8.88 2.77
CA PRO A 61 2.73 -9.09 3.42
C PRO A 61 1.92 -7.79 3.54
N SER A 62 2.58 -6.67 3.88
CA SER A 62 1.90 -5.38 4.00
C SER A 62 1.34 -4.90 2.66
N PHE A 63 2.09 -5.10 1.56
CA PHE A 63 1.63 -4.79 0.22
C PHE A 63 0.39 -5.62 -0.16
N LEU A 64 0.44 -6.94 0.07
CA LEU A 64 -0.70 -7.82 -0.19
C LEU A 64 -1.93 -7.42 0.63
N GLY A 65 -1.75 -7.10 1.93
CA GLY A 65 -2.82 -6.60 2.79
C GLY A 65 -3.45 -5.32 2.26
N MET A 66 -2.65 -4.34 1.82
CA MET A 66 -3.16 -3.10 1.24
C MET A 66 -3.88 -3.29 -0.09
N VAL A 67 -3.33 -4.11 -1.00
CA VAL A 67 -3.98 -4.41 -2.28
C VAL A 67 -5.32 -5.11 -2.06
N LEU A 68 -5.39 -6.02 -1.10
CA LEU A 68 -6.62 -6.71 -0.73
C LEU A 68 -7.65 -5.73 -0.14
N LEU A 69 -7.26 -4.89 0.82
CA LEU A 69 -8.15 -3.85 1.38
C LEU A 69 -8.64 -2.85 0.32
N LEU A 70 -7.76 -2.43 -0.59
CA LEU A 70 -8.12 -1.52 -1.68
C LEU A 70 -9.12 -2.20 -2.64
N SER A 71 -8.90 -3.48 -2.97
CA SER A 71 -9.79 -4.24 -3.84
C SER A 71 -11.16 -4.45 -3.21
N LEU A 72 -11.21 -4.80 -1.93
CA LEU A 72 -12.45 -4.98 -1.18
C LEU A 72 -13.22 -3.65 -1.02
N SER A 73 -12.53 -2.58 -0.64
CA SER A 73 -13.16 -1.26 -0.45
C SER A 73 -13.75 -0.71 -1.74
N ARG A 74 -13.11 -0.95 -2.89
CA ARG A 74 -13.66 -0.59 -4.20
C ARG A 74 -14.92 -1.38 -4.56
N ARG A 75 -14.95 -2.69 -4.29
CA ARG A 75 -16.12 -3.53 -4.55
C ARG A 75 -17.31 -3.20 -3.65
N LEU A 76 -17.04 -2.78 -2.41
CA LEU A 76 -18.05 -2.40 -1.43
C LEU A 76 -18.38 -0.90 -1.43
N GLU A 77 -17.77 -0.14 -2.35
CA GLU A 77 -17.90 1.32 -2.47
C GLU A 77 -17.60 2.11 -1.18
N GLN A 78 -16.81 1.55 -0.28
CA GLN A 78 -16.48 2.15 1.02
C GLN A 78 -15.34 3.16 0.88
N LYS A 79 -15.70 4.41 0.59
CA LYS A 79 -14.76 5.54 0.43
C LYS A 79 -13.89 5.77 1.66
N GLY A 80 -14.41 5.50 2.87
CA GLY A 80 -13.65 5.64 4.12
C GLY A 80 -12.45 4.71 4.16
N VAL A 81 -12.67 3.41 3.93
CA VAL A 81 -11.61 2.39 3.89
C VAL A 81 -10.63 2.65 2.75
N GLN A 82 -11.11 3.07 1.58
CA GLN A 82 -10.24 3.42 0.46
C GLN A 82 -9.27 4.57 0.81
N ARG A 83 -9.75 5.60 1.52
CA ARG A 83 -8.91 6.71 1.98
C ARG A 83 -7.91 6.29 3.04
N THR A 84 -8.30 5.45 4.00
CA THR A 84 -7.37 4.97 5.03
C THR A 84 -6.26 4.13 4.43
N VAL A 85 -6.58 3.24 3.47
CA VAL A 85 -5.56 2.49 2.71
C VAL A 85 -4.63 3.42 1.94
N GLY A 86 -5.17 4.47 1.31
CA GLY A 86 -4.36 5.47 0.61
C GLY A 86 -3.40 6.22 1.53
N VAL A 87 -3.87 6.65 2.71
CA VAL A 87 -3.04 7.33 3.71
C VAL A 87 -1.95 6.38 4.24
N LEU A 88 -2.31 5.13 4.55
CA LEU A 88 -1.33 4.12 4.96
C LEU A 88 -0.27 3.89 3.87
N ALA A 89 -0.68 3.73 2.62
CA ALA A 89 0.26 3.57 1.51
C ALA A 89 1.22 4.77 1.39
N ILE A 90 0.74 6.01 1.57
CA ILE A 90 1.60 7.21 1.60
C ILE A 90 2.61 7.15 2.75
N ILE A 91 2.17 6.76 3.96
CA ILE A 91 3.08 6.61 5.12
C ILE A 91 4.19 5.61 4.80
N PHE A 92 3.86 4.49 4.15
CA PHE A 92 4.85 3.50 3.72
C PHE A 92 5.80 4.06 2.65
N VAL A 93 5.31 4.82 1.66
CA VAL A 93 6.15 5.48 0.65
C VAL A 93 7.13 6.45 1.30
N LEU A 94 6.65 7.32 2.19
CA LEU A 94 7.49 8.29 2.89
C LEU A 94 8.51 7.60 3.80
N GLY A 95 8.06 6.58 4.55
CA GLY A 95 8.93 5.79 5.40
C GLY A 95 10.02 5.07 4.60
N LEU A 96 9.66 4.39 3.51
CA LEU A 96 10.62 3.74 2.62
C LEU A 96 11.59 4.72 1.97
N GLY A 97 11.11 5.89 1.52
CA GLY A 97 11.95 6.93 0.95
C GLY A 97 12.97 7.46 1.95
N ALA A 98 12.54 7.74 3.18
CA ALA A 98 13.44 8.16 4.25
C ALA A 98 14.45 7.05 4.60
N SER A 99 14.01 5.80 4.73
CA SER A 99 14.89 4.65 4.99
C SER A 99 15.92 4.42 3.88
N LEU A 100 15.52 4.54 2.61
CA LEU A 100 16.42 4.46 1.46
C LEU A 100 17.46 5.58 1.49
N GLY A 101 17.05 6.82 1.79
CA GLY A 101 17.98 7.94 1.90
C GLY A 101 19.02 7.73 3.00
N LEU A 102 18.58 7.31 4.19
CA LEU A 102 19.47 6.97 5.30
C LEU A 102 20.40 5.79 4.95
N PHE A 103 19.87 4.76 4.30
CA PHE A 103 20.64 3.59 3.90
C PHE A 103 21.76 3.94 2.91
N VAL A 104 21.49 4.83 1.94
CA VAL A 104 22.51 5.30 0.99
C VAL A 104 23.60 6.11 1.72
N LEU A 105 23.22 6.98 2.66
CA LEU A 105 24.18 7.72 3.47
C LEU A 105 25.06 6.78 4.30
N ASP A 106 24.46 5.79 4.95
CA ASP A 106 25.18 4.79 5.73
C ASP A 106 26.13 3.96 4.85
N ALA A 107 25.68 3.57 3.65
CA ALA A 107 26.50 2.80 2.72
C ALA A 107 27.74 3.56 2.25
N LEU A 108 27.62 4.88 2.06
CA LEU A 108 28.76 5.74 1.73
C LEU A 108 29.76 5.85 2.90
N GLN A 109 29.26 5.91 4.15
CA GLN A 109 30.10 5.98 5.35
C GLN A 109 30.82 4.66 5.65
N LEU A 110 30.19 3.50 5.45
CA LEU A 110 30.86 2.21 5.68
C LEU A 110 31.93 1.89 4.64
N LYS A 111 31.79 2.39 3.41
CA LYS A 111 32.77 2.10 2.35
C LYS A 111 34.20 2.46 2.76
N THR A 112 34.37 3.44 3.65
CA THR A 112 35.69 3.87 4.15
C THR A 112 36.22 3.06 5.34
N ILE A 113 35.37 2.24 5.99
CA ILE A 113 35.69 1.56 7.27
C ILE A 113 35.71 0.02 7.11
N VAL A 114 35.07 -0.52 6.07
CA VAL A 114 34.89 -1.97 5.91
C VAL A 114 36.20 -2.68 5.54
N SER A 115 36.57 -3.66 6.37
CA SER A 115 37.59 -4.67 6.07
C SER A 115 37.25 -5.46 4.81
N THR A 116 38.26 -5.74 3.98
CA THR A 116 38.17 -6.45 2.69
C THR A 116 37.42 -7.79 2.78
N GLN A 117 37.40 -8.45 3.95
CA GLN A 117 36.73 -9.74 4.14
C GLN A 117 35.18 -9.66 4.14
N MET A 118 34.59 -8.51 4.47
CA MET A 118 33.12 -8.35 4.59
C MET A 118 32.48 -7.62 3.40
N GLU A 119 33.29 -7.14 2.44
CA GLU A 119 32.81 -6.28 1.35
C GLU A 119 31.80 -7.00 0.43
N ALA A 120 32.00 -8.29 0.15
CA ALA A 120 31.14 -9.06 -0.73
C ALA A 120 29.72 -9.26 -0.14
N ALA A 121 29.65 -9.66 1.15
CA ALA A 121 28.38 -9.82 1.85
C ALA A 121 27.64 -8.49 1.97
N PHE A 122 28.38 -7.41 2.23
CA PHE A 122 27.86 -6.06 2.30
C PHE A 122 27.24 -5.61 0.96
N LYS A 123 27.97 -5.76 -0.15
CA LYS A 123 27.50 -5.39 -1.49
C LYS A 123 26.23 -6.15 -1.89
N ASN A 124 26.21 -7.46 -1.68
CA ASN A 124 25.04 -8.28 -2.00
C ASN A 124 23.80 -7.85 -1.20
N THR A 125 23.99 -7.58 0.10
CA THR A 125 22.92 -7.10 0.96
C THR A 125 22.44 -5.72 0.53
N ALA A 126 23.37 -4.79 0.24
CA ALA A 126 23.02 -3.44 -0.17
C ALA A 126 22.26 -3.40 -1.50
N VAL A 127 22.71 -4.17 -2.50
CA VAL A 127 22.02 -4.28 -3.79
C VAL A 127 20.63 -4.88 -3.60
N ARG A 128 20.51 -5.97 -2.82
CA ARG A 128 19.22 -6.60 -2.54
C ARG A 128 18.25 -5.64 -1.86
N VAL A 129 18.66 -5.02 -0.75
CA VAL A 129 17.81 -4.11 0.04
C VAL A 129 17.43 -2.90 -0.80
N GLY A 130 18.37 -2.31 -1.52
CA GLY A 130 18.12 -1.17 -2.41
C GLY A 130 17.13 -1.52 -3.52
N ALA A 131 17.32 -2.64 -4.22
CA ALA A 131 16.43 -3.08 -5.30
C ALA A 131 15.02 -3.38 -4.81
N VAL A 132 14.90 -4.18 -3.74
CA VAL A 132 13.60 -4.54 -3.15
C VAL A 132 12.87 -3.29 -2.65
N SER A 133 13.55 -2.42 -1.90
CA SER A 133 12.94 -1.22 -1.34
C SER A 133 12.50 -0.25 -2.44
N SER A 134 13.27 -0.11 -3.52
CA SER A 134 12.89 0.72 -4.67
C SER A 134 11.67 0.16 -5.41
N MET A 135 11.61 -1.16 -5.60
CA MET A 135 10.45 -1.82 -6.22
C MET A 135 9.18 -1.60 -5.38
N PHE A 136 9.26 -1.80 -4.07
CA PHE A 136 8.12 -1.61 -3.17
C PHE A 136 7.75 -0.13 -2.99
N PHE A 137 8.72 0.79 -3.06
CA PHE A 137 8.43 2.22 -3.08
C PHE A 137 7.51 2.58 -4.25
N VAL A 138 7.82 2.09 -5.46
CA VAL A 138 6.97 2.28 -6.64
C VAL A 138 5.62 1.58 -6.46
N ALA A 139 5.62 0.34 -5.95
CA ALA A 139 4.39 -0.42 -5.75
C ALA A 139 3.42 0.29 -4.77
N PHE A 140 3.92 0.79 -3.63
CA PHE A 140 3.11 1.55 -2.68
C PHE A 140 2.68 2.91 -3.23
N ALA A 141 3.53 3.58 -4.03
CA ALA A 141 3.15 4.81 -4.71
C ALA A 141 1.99 4.58 -5.69
N LEU A 142 2.00 3.47 -6.43
CA LEU A 142 0.89 3.08 -7.30
C LEU A 142 -0.37 2.75 -6.51
N VAL A 143 -0.27 2.05 -5.37
CA VAL A 143 -1.41 1.77 -4.50
C VAL A 143 -2.00 3.05 -3.92
N ALA A 144 -1.16 3.97 -3.44
CA ALA A 144 -1.59 5.27 -2.94
C ALA A 144 -2.30 6.05 -4.05
N TRP A 145 -1.69 6.15 -5.23
CA TRP A 145 -2.28 6.82 -6.38
C TRP A 145 -3.62 6.19 -6.79
N ALA A 146 -3.71 4.86 -6.82
CA ALA A 146 -4.93 4.13 -7.12
C ALA A 146 -6.02 4.37 -6.05
N ALA A 147 -5.65 4.45 -4.78
CA ALA A 147 -6.59 4.71 -3.69
C ALA A 147 -7.22 6.10 -3.82
N PHE A 148 -6.47 7.13 -4.25
CA PHE A 148 -7.01 8.48 -4.45
C PHE A 148 -7.61 8.72 -5.83
N SER A 149 -7.21 7.95 -6.83
CA SER A 149 -7.78 7.96 -8.18
C SER A 149 -9.11 7.20 -8.19
N ALA A 150 -10.12 7.73 -7.50
CA ALA A 150 -11.48 7.24 -7.63
C ALA A 150 -11.97 7.53 -9.07
N PRO A 151 -12.54 6.53 -9.77
CA PRO A 151 -13.07 6.76 -11.11
C PRO A 151 -14.21 7.80 -11.02
N LYS A 152 -14.01 8.94 -11.68
CA LYS A 152 -15.04 9.98 -11.85
C LYS A 152 -16.32 9.44 -12.50
N SER A 153 -16.26 8.22 -13.08
CA SER A 153 -17.34 7.54 -13.80
C SER A 153 -18.61 7.34 -12.98
N ALA A 154 -18.55 7.06 -11.67
CA ALA A 154 -19.78 6.90 -10.88
C ALA A 154 -20.57 8.22 -10.77
N LYS A 155 -19.87 9.35 -10.63
CA LYS A 155 -20.48 10.67 -10.58
C LYS A 155 -20.99 11.14 -11.95
N GLN A 156 -20.32 10.72 -13.03
CA GLN A 156 -20.79 10.98 -14.40
C GLN A 156 -21.99 10.10 -14.80
N ALA A 157 -22.04 8.84 -14.38
CA ALA A 157 -23.19 7.97 -14.62
C ALA A 157 -24.44 8.47 -13.89
N ALA A 158 -24.31 8.88 -12.61
CA ALA A 158 -25.40 9.49 -11.86
C ALA A 158 -25.89 10.80 -12.49
N ARG A 159 -24.98 11.68 -12.96
CA ARG A 159 -25.35 12.92 -13.67
C ARG A 159 -26.05 12.66 -15.01
N LYS A 160 -25.65 11.63 -15.75
CA LYS A 160 -26.31 11.25 -17.01
C LYS A 160 -27.70 10.68 -16.77
N ALA A 161 -27.89 9.88 -15.71
CA ALA A 161 -29.21 9.38 -15.34
C ALA A 161 -30.16 10.52 -14.91
N ASP A 162 -29.65 11.51 -14.17
CA ASP A 162 -30.40 12.68 -13.72
C ASP A 162 -30.78 13.62 -14.89
N GLN A 163 -29.87 13.83 -15.86
CA GLN A 163 -30.19 14.58 -17.08
C GLN A 163 -31.27 13.90 -17.94
N LYS A 164 -31.20 12.56 -18.09
CA LYS A 164 -32.18 11.83 -18.88
C LYS A 164 -33.58 11.83 -18.26
N GLY A 165 -33.67 11.77 -16.93
CA GLY A 165 -34.94 11.91 -16.20
C GLY A 165 -35.54 13.33 -16.25
N GLY A 166 -34.71 14.35 -16.48
CA GLY A 166 -35.16 15.73 -16.66
C GLY A 166 -35.82 15.99 -18.02
N GLU A 167 -35.24 15.47 -19.11
CA GLU A 167 -35.80 15.63 -20.46
C GLU A 167 -37.17 14.96 -20.64
N ASP A 168 -37.35 13.75 -20.08
CA ASP A 168 -38.64 13.03 -20.13
C ASP A 168 -39.77 13.79 -19.40
N ARG A 169 -39.43 14.56 -18.35
CA ARG A 169 -40.41 15.38 -17.61
C ARG A 169 -40.78 16.67 -18.33
N VAL A 170 -39.86 17.26 -19.09
CA VAL A 170 -40.12 18.47 -19.87
C VAL A 170 -40.96 18.14 -21.12
N GLY A 171 -40.74 16.97 -21.73
CA GLY A 171 -41.55 16.49 -22.85
C GLY A 171 -43.02 16.22 -22.51
N LEU A 172 -43.32 15.83 -21.26
CA LEU A 172 -44.68 15.51 -20.84
C LEU A 172 -45.60 16.73 -20.65
N ILE A 173 -45.03 17.93 -20.47
CA ILE A 173 -45.82 19.15 -20.19
C ILE A 173 -46.29 19.84 -21.48
N ILE A 174 -45.69 19.55 -22.64
CA ILE A 174 -45.99 20.24 -23.91
C ILE A 174 -47.11 19.52 -24.71
N GLY A 175 -47.57 18.34 -24.27
CA GLY A 175 -48.52 17.50 -25.02
C GLY A 175 -49.99 17.55 -24.60
N GLN A 176 -50.41 18.49 -23.73
CA GLN A 176 -51.82 18.65 -23.34
C GLN A 176 -52.37 20.01 -23.80
N GLU A 177 -52.56 20.18 -25.10
CA GLU A 177 -53.46 21.21 -25.65
C GLU A 177 -54.36 20.58 -26.74
#